data_AF-A0AAJ0DPK0-F1
#
_entry.id   AF-A0AAJ0DPK0-F1
#
_cell.length_a   1.000
_cell.length_b   1.000
_cell.length_c   1.000
_cell.angle_alpha   90.00
_cell.angle_beta   90.00
_cell.angle_gamma   90.00
#
_symmetry.space_group_name_H-M   'P 1'
#
loop_
_entity.id
_entity.type
_entity.pdbx_description
1 polymer ?
#
loop_
_entity_poly.entity_id
_entity_poly.type
_entity_poly.pdbx_seq_one_letter_code
_entity_poly.pdbx_strand_id
1 'polypeptide(L)'
;MGRPPLLVRSSLRLPPSLFPTALAEAYPTTPIILTTRSFDSWASSKRDTLIHAHLPRDEFRKSPMEGLANAYHSVCWDNDFEKNGEAYFQRHHEEVRVFRTDGRKFPDRFVRFLGAEVPNYKKKVEQERREADFVEKYAENQGTQGNI
;
A
#
# COMPACT_ATOMS: atom_id res chain seq x y z
N MET A 1 -17.29 -2.84 17.10
CA MET A 1 -16.68 -2.36 15.84
C MET A 1 -15.19 -2.18 16.08
N GLY A 2 -14.34 -3.02 15.47
CA GLY A 2 -12.88 -2.89 15.59
C GLY A 2 -12.37 -1.78 14.66
N ARG A 3 -11.44 -0.95 15.15
CA ARG A 3 -10.80 0.08 14.33
C ARG A 3 -9.90 -0.61 13.28
N PRO A 4 -9.85 -0.12 12.03
CA PRO A 4 -9.01 -0.70 11.00
C PRO A 4 -7.52 -0.57 11.35
N PRO A 5 -6.66 -1.55 10.98
CA PRO A 5 -5.24 -1.50 11.25
C PRO A 5 -4.54 -0.36 10.51
N LEU A 6 -3.47 0.15 11.11
CA LEU A 6 -2.64 1.18 10.52
C LEU A 6 -1.62 0.51 9.61
N LEU A 7 -1.84 0.69 8.31
CA LEU A 7 -0.95 0.21 7.28
C LEU A 7 0.26 1.15 7.15
N VAL A 8 1.39 0.78 7.77
CA VAL A 8 2.67 1.46 7.59
C VAL A 8 3.40 0.82 6.40
N ARG A 9 3.00 1.25 5.19
CA ARG A 9 3.58 0.70 3.96
C ARG A 9 4.89 1.42 3.62
N SER A 10 6.03 0.78 3.91
CA SER A 10 7.37 1.23 3.48
C SER A 10 7.50 1.36 1.95
N SER A 11 6.59 0.72 1.21
CA SER A 11 6.70 0.55 -0.22
C SER A 11 6.02 1.60 -1.11
N LEU A 12 5.09 2.50 -0.68
CA LEU A 12 4.57 3.60 -1.55
C LEU A 12 3.46 4.55 -0.99
N ARG A 13 3.36 4.90 0.31
CA ARG A 13 2.41 5.98 0.73
C ARG A 13 3.01 6.97 1.73
N LEU A 14 3.42 8.12 1.23
CA LEU A 14 3.73 9.33 1.99
C LEU A 14 2.43 10.01 2.44
N PRO A 15 2.40 10.82 3.51
CA PRO A 15 3.36 11.03 4.62
C PRO A 15 3.27 10.12 5.88
N PRO A 16 2.21 9.31 6.16
CA PRO A 16 2.10 8.63 7.48
C PRO A 16 3.25 7.67 7.81
N SER A 17 3.86 7.03 6.81
CA SER A 17 4.96 6.09 7.03
C SER A 17 6.23 6.74 7.60
N LEU A 18 6.34 8.07 7.60
CA LEU A 18 7.46 8.80 8.18
C LEU A 18 7.39 8.89 9.71
N PHE A 19 6.23 8.59 10.29
CA PHE A 19 5.96 8.82 11.71
C PHE A 19 5.53 7.52 12.42
N PRO A 20 6.29 6.41 12.30
CA PRO A 20 5.87 5.13 12.87
C PRO A 20 5.73 5.23 14.40
N THR A 21 6.62 5.97 15.07
CA THR A 21 6.56 6.20 16.52
C THR A 21 5.32 7.00 16.93
N ALA A 22 5.08 8.16 16.32
CA ALA A 22 3.91 8.97 16.65
C ALA A 22 2.58 8.24 16.36
N LEU A 23 2.53 7.43 15.29
CA LEU A 23 1.36 6.60 14.98
C LEU A 23 1.18 5.46 16.00
N ALA A 24 2.27 4.84 16.43
CA ALA A 24 2.27 3.80 17.45
C ALA A 24 1.75 4.32 18.81
N GLU A 25 2.10 5.55 19.17
CA GLU A 25 1.65 6.22 20.40
C GLU A 25 0.19 6.66 20.30
N ALA A 26 -0.20 7.29 19.20
CA ALA A 26 -1.57 7.77 18.98
C ALA A 26 -2.59 6.61 18.91
N TYR A 27 -2.14 5.43 18.50
CA TYR A 27 -2.99 4.25 18.28
C TYR A 27 -2.40 2.99 18.92
N PRO A 28 -2.41 2.90 20.27
CA PRO A 28 -1.65 1.90 21.01
C PRO A 28 -2.08 0.46 20.72
N THR A 29 -3.37 0.25 20.47
CA THR A 29 -3.99 -1.07 20.22
C THR A 29 -4.07 -1.43 18.75
N THR A 30 -3.69 -0.52 17.85
CA THR A 30 -3.85 -0.73 16.43
C THR A 30 -2.69 -1.56 15.89
N PRO A 31 -2.97 -2.64 15.14
CA PRO A 31 -1.92 -3.45 14.56
C PRO A 31 -1.13 -2.70 13.47
N ILE A 32 0.18 -2.89 13.43
CA ILE A 32 1.10 -2.29 12.46
C ILE A 32 1.52 -3.35 11.44
N ILE A 33 1.42 -3.02 10.15
CA ILE A 33 1.93 -3.87 9.07
C ILE A 33 3.20 -3.24 8.52
N LEU A 34 4.30 -3.99 8.55
CA LEU A 34 5.57 -3.66 7.90
C LEU A 34 5.71 -4.53 6.66
N THR A 35 5.75 -3.90 5.48
CA THR A 35 6.10 -4.59 4.24
C THR A 35 7.61 -4.59 4.06
N THR A 36 8.23 -5.73 3.82
CA THR A 36 9.67 -5.84 3.60
C THR A 36 9.98 -6.27 2.16
N ARG A 37 11.10 -5.77 1.62
CA ARG A 37 11.75 -6.23 0.38
C ARG A 37 13.26 -6.03 0.52
N SER A 38 14.08 -6.56 -0.38
CA SER A 38 15.52 -6.30 -0.36
C SER A 38 15.81 -4.80 -0.55
N PHE A 39 16.95 -4.35 -0.02
CA PHE A 39 17.40 -2.97 -0.21
C PHE A 39 17.51 -2.63 -1.70
N ASP A 40 18.11 -3.50 -2.51
CA ASP A 40 18.31 -3.24 -3.95
C ASP A 40 16.99 -3.05 -4.71
N SER A 41 16.01 -3.94 -4.46
CA SER A 41 14.67 -3.81 -5.04
C SER A 41 13.97 -2.53 -4.56
N TRP A 42 14.23 -2.13 -3.31
CA TRP A 42 13.72 -0.87 -2.80
C TRP A 42 14.37 0.35 -3.42
N ALA A 43 15.70 0.35 -3.52
CA ALA A 43 16.49 1.45 -4.03
C ALA A 43 16.22 1.67 -5.52
N SER A 44 16.20 0.61 -6.33
CA SER A 44 15.80 0.69 -7.75
C SER A 44 14.43 1.34 -7.90
N SER A 45 13.42 0.85 -7.17
CA SER A 45 12.07 1.42 -7.20
C SER A 45 12.01 2.89 -6.74
N LYS A 46 12.86 3.32 -5.80
CA LYS A 46 12.94 4.72 -5.35
C LYS A 46 13.63 5.61 -6.38
N ARG A 47 14.69 5.11 -7.03
CA ARG A 47 15.38 5.77 -8.14
C ARG A 47 14.43 6.06 -9.29
N ASP A 48 13.66 5.07 -9.70
CA ASP A 48 12.73 5.16 -10.84
C ASP A 48 11.50 6.05 -10.57
N THR A 49 11.23 6.40 -9.30
CA THR A 49 10.02 7.15 -8.94
C THR A 49 10.35 8.46 -8.25
N LEU A 50 10.60 8.43 -6.95
CA LEU A 50 10.69 9.62 -6.10
C LEU A 50 11.96 10.42 -6.39
N ILE A 51 13.09 9.74 -6.59
CA ILE A 51 14.36 10.41 -6.86
C ILE A 51 14.35 11.01 -8.26
N HIS A 52 13.94 10.22 -9.27
CA HIS A 52 13.78 10.73 -10.62
C HIS A 52 12.81 11.91 -10.69
N ALA A 53 11.70 11.86 -9.96
CA ALA A 53 10.72 12.94 -9.92
C ALA A 53 11.22 14.24 -9.26
N HIS A 54 12.25 14.15 -8.40
CA HIS A 54 12.88 15.26 -7.68
C HIS A 54 14.11 15.83 -8.38
N LEU A 55 14.65 15.15 -9.39
CA LEU A 55 15.66 15.73 -10.27
C LEU A 55 15.11 16.98 -10.96
N PRO A 56 15.97 17.98 -11.28
CA PRO A 56 15.54 19.30 -11.73
C PRO A 56 14.56 19.18 -12.90
N ARG A 57 13.32 19.58 -12.61
CA ARG A 57 12.31 19.81 -13.63
C ARG A 57 12.56 21.16 -14.27
N ASP A 58 12.09 21.28 -15.50
CA ASP A 58 11.92 22.54 -16.21
C ASP A 58 11.48 23.66 -15.25
N GLU A 59 12.23 24.75 -15.23
CA GLU A 59 12.15 25.89 -14.30
C GLU A 59 10.72 26.47 -14.24
N PHE A 60 9.98 26.29 -15.34
CA PHE A 60 8.63 26.79 -15.56
C PHE A 60 7.52 25.84 -15.08
N ARG A 61 7.85 24.66 -14.54
CA ARG A 61 6.88 23.65 -14.08
C ARG A 61 7.10 23.23 -12.63
N LYS A 62 6.92 24.18 -11.71
CA LYS A 62 6.87 23.90 -10.26
C LYS A 62 5.62 23.12 -9.91
N SER A 63 5.79 21.98 -9.26
CA SER A 63 4.67 21.16 -8.78
C SER A 63 4.16 21.73 -7.45
N PRO A 64 2.85 21.79 -7.20
CA PRO A 64 2.32 22.09 -5.86
C PRO A 64 2.84 21.14 -4.76
N MET A 65 3.35 19.96 -5.13
CA MET A 65 3.91 18.96 -4.22
C MET A 65 5.42 19.11 -3.98
N GLU A 66 6.07 20.11 -4.59
CA GLU A 66 7.53 20.31 -4.51
C GLU A 66 8.00 20.50 -3.07
N GLY A 67 7.30 21.31 -2.27
CA GLY A 67 7.64 21.51 -0.86
C GLY A 67 7.61 20.20 -0.05
N LEU A 68 6.62 19.34 -0.28
CA LEU A 68 6.54 18.03 0.38
C LEU A 68 7.64 17.08 -0.12
N ALA A 69 7.94 17.10 -1.41
CA ALA A 69 9.02 16.29 -1.99
C ALA A 69 10.38 16.69 -1.39
N ASN A 70 10.67 18.00 -1.32
CA ASN A 70 11.90 18.52 -0.76
C ASN A 70 12.04 18.15 0.73
N ALA A 71 10.97 18.34 1.51
CA ALA A 71 10.95 17.95 2.92
C ALA A 71 11.18 16.44 3.09
N TYR A 72 10.54 15.61 2.26
CA TYR A 72 10.70 14.17 2.29
C TYR A 72 12.14 13.73 1.99
N HIS A 73 12.77 14.33 0.96
CA HIS A 73 14.16 14.06 0.60
C HIS A 73 15.14 14.46 1.71
N SER A 74 14.94 15.64 2.29
CA SER A 74 15.75 16.12 3.40
C SER A 74 15.62 15.22 4.64
N VAL A 75 14.39 14.86 5.04
CA VAL A 75 14.15 14.05 6.25
C VAL A 75 14.66 12.62 6.10
N CYS A 76 14.53 12.03 4.91
CA CYS A 76 14.84 10.62 4.73
C CYS A 76 16.33 10.38 4.50
N TRP A 77 17.00 11.18 3.68
CA TRP A 77 18.39 10.91 3.29
C TRP A 77 19.23 12.18 3.17
N ASP A 78 18.83 13.26 3.84
CA ASP A 78 19.57 14.53 3.85
C ASP A 78 19.90 15.03 2.43
N ASN A 79 18.93 14.87 1.52
CA ASN A 79 19.06 15.19 0.09
C ASN A 79 20.11 14.37 -0.70
N ASP A 80 20.80 13.42 -0.08
CA ASP A 80 21.75 12.50 -0.73
C ASP A 80 21.32 11.03 -0.55
N PHE A 81 20.50 10.56 -1.48
CA PHE A 81 19.99 9.18 -1.44
C PHE A 81 21.10 8.14 -1.62
N GLU A 82 22.07 8.40 -2.50
CA GLU A 82 23.10 7.41 -2.82
C GLU A 82 24.03 7.19 -1.60
N LYS A 83 24.27 8.24 -0.83
CA LYS A 83 25.05 8.16 0.40
C LYS A 83 24.26 7.65 1.60
N ASN A 84 23.03 8.13 1.79
CA ASN A 84 22.30 7.95 3.05
C ASN A 84 21.08 7.00 2.94
N GLY A 85 20.70 6.57 1.73
CA GLY A 85 19.49 5.80 1.48
C GLY A 85 19.48 4.44 2.16
N GLU A 86 20.64 3.75 2.22
CA GLU A 86 20.76 2.46 2.91
C GLU A 86 20.67 2.63 4.43
N ALA A 87 21.40 3.58 5.00
CA ALA A 87 21.34 3.88 6.42
C ALA A 87 19.92 4.25 6.86
N TYR A 88 19.20 5.04 6.04
CA TYR A 88 17.80 5.34 6.28
C TYR A 88 16.91 4.09 6.22
N PHE A 89 17.09 3.25 5.20
CA PHE A 89 16.31 2.03 5.04
C PHE A 89 16.44 1.12 6.26
N GLN A 90 17.67 0.90 6.74
CA GLN A 90 17.95 0.08 7.91
C GLN A 90 17.34 0.70 9.17
N ARG A 91 17.63 1.98 9.44
CA ARG A 91 17.09 2.73 10.60
C ARG A 91 15.56 2.66 10.67
N HIS A 92 14.89 2.89 9.54
CA HIS A 92 13.43 2.88 9.48
C HIS A 92 12.84 1.48 9.76
N HIS A 93 13.48 0.43 9.23
CA HIS A 93 13.03 -0.94 9.50
C HIS A 93 13.26 -1.33 10.97
N GLU A 94 14.36 -0.89 11.57
CA GLU A 94 14.63 -1.11 12.99
C GLU A 94 13.62 -0.38 13.88
N GLU A 95 13.35 0.90 13.61
CA GLU A 95 12.35 1.69 14.33
C GLU A 95 10.98 1.00 14.31
N VAL A 96 10.52 0.52 13.15
CA VAL A 96 9.24 -0.17 13.05
C VAL A 96 9.26 -1.53 13.75
N ARG A 97 10.39 -2.26 13.72
CA ARG A 97 10.54 -3.57 14.38
C ARG A 97 10.47 -3.49 15.90
N VAL A 98 10.86 -2.37 16.51
CA VAL A 98 10.72 -2.16 17.97
C VAL A 98 9.26 -2.29 18.42
N PHE A 99 8.30 -1.95 17.55
CA PHE A 99 6.88 -2.07 17.86
C PHE A 99 6.33 -3.51 17.76
N ARG A 100 7.18 -4.52 17.52
CA ARG A 100 6.80 -5.94 17.55
C ARG A 100 6.55 -6.40 18.99
N THR A 101 5.38 -6.08 19.52
CA THR A 101 4.87 -6.56 20.81
C THR A 101 3.83 -7.66 20.58
N ASP A 102 3.54 -8.48 21.60
CA ASP A 102 2.63 -9.64 21.49
C ASP A 102 1.21 -9.30 20.97
N GLY A 103 0.81 -8.02 20.97
CA GLY A 103 -0.43 -7.53 20.36
C GLY A 103 -0.32 -6.96 18.93
N ARG A 104 0.88 -6.65 18.43
CA ARG A 104 1.14 -6.03 17.12
C ARG A 104 1.86 -7.01 16.21
N LYS A 105 1.09 -7.88 15.56
CA LYS A 105 1.64 -8.91 14.68
C LYS A 105 2.07 -8.29 13.35
N PHE A 106 3.22 -8.71 12.83
CA PHE A 106 3.61 -8.48 11.43
C PHE A 106 3.21 -9.72 10.64
N PRO A 107 2.15 -9.68 9.82
CA PRO A 107 1.72 -10.86 9.11
C PRO A 107 2.57 -11.10 7.86
N ASP A 108 3.10 -12.32 7.71
CA ASP A 108 3.69 -12.82 6.46
C ASP A 108 2.69 -12.87 5.30
N ARG A 109 1.39 -12.76 5.58
CA ARG A 109 0.30 -12.75 4.60
C ARG A 109 -0.81 -11.80 5.01
N PHE A 110 -0.96 -10.72 4.24
CA PHE A 110 -1.88 -9.59 4.45
C PHE A 110 -3.32 -9.97 4.80
N VAL A 111 -3.82 -11.09 4.25
CA VAL A 111 -5.24 -11.44 4.35
C VAL A 111 -5.60 -12.14 5.66
N ARG A 112 -4.67 -12.86 6.30
CA ARG A 112 -4.94 -13.56 7.56
C ARG A 112 -5.01 -12.63 8.78
N PHE A 113 -4.55 -11.39 8.62
CA PHE A 113 -4.37 -10.41 9.69
C PHE A 113 -5.57 -9.50 9.91
N LEU A 114 -6.35 -9.21 8.87
CA LEU A 114 -7.49 -8.31 8.96
C LEU A 114 -8.73 -8.98 9.60
N GLY A 115 -8.67 -10.28 9.93
CA GLY A 115 -9.85 -11.05 10.31
C GLY A 115 -10.91 -11.11 9.21
N ALA A 116 -10.56 -10.68 8.00
CA ALA A 116 -11.44 -10.67 6.85
C ALA A 116 -11.27 -11.98 6.07
N GLU A 117 -12.38 -12.64 5.73
CA GLU A 117 -12.36 -13.71 4.75
C GLU A 117 -11.77 -13.18 3.45
N VAL A 118 -10.80 -13.91 2.88
CA VAL A 118 -10.27 -13.62 1.54
C VAL A 118 -11.46 -13.70 0.58
N PRO A 119 -11.87 -12.62 -0.11
CA PRO A 119 -12.93 -12.75 -1.10
C PRO A 119 -12.45 -13.71 -2.18
N ASN A 120 -13.15 -14.83 -2.35
CA ASN A 120 -12.83 -15.79 -3.40
C ASN A 120 -13.34 -15.24 -4.74
N TYR A 121 -12.54 -14.37 -5.34
CA TYR A 121 -12.86 -13.70 -6.60
C TYR A 121 -13.18 -14.67 -7.74
N LYS A 122 -12.60 -15.89 -7.75
CA LYS A 122 -12.92 -16.90 -8.75
C LYS A 122 -14.37 -17.38 -8.63
N LYS A 123 -14.84 -17.65 -7.41
CA LYS A 123 -16.24 -18.02 -7.17
C LYS A 123 -17.20 -16.88 -7.53
N LYS A 124 -16.84 -15.64 -7.22
CA LYS A 124 -17.67 -14.47 -7.54
C LYS A 124 -17.84 -14.30 -9.05
N VAL A 125 -16.74 -14.35 -9.81
CA VAL A 125 -16.78 -14.26 -11.28
C VAL A 125 -17.53 -15.43 -11.90
N GLU A 126 -17.38 -16.65 -11.37
CA GLU A 126 -18.12 -17.82 -11.87
C GLU A 126 -19.62 -17.74 -11.57
N GLN A 127 -20.00 -17.17 -10.42
CA GLN A 127 -21.39 -16.93 -10.06
C GLN A 127 -22.01 -15.84 -10.94
N GLU A 128 -21.34 -14.70 -11.11
CA GLU A 128 -21.79 -13.61 -11.99
C GLU A 128 -21.96 -14.10 -13.44
N ARG A 129 -21.06 -14.97 -13.90
CA ARG A 129 -21.17 -15.61 -15.23
C ARG A 129 -22.37 -16.54 -15.33
N ARG A 130 -22.64 -17.37 -14.32
CA ARG A 130 -23.84 -18.23 -14.30
C ARG A 130 -25.14 -17.44 -14.24
N GLU A 131 -25.15 -16.33 -13.50
CA GLU A 131 -26.29 -15.42 -13.43
C GLU A 131 -26.53 -14.74 -14.78
N ALA A 132 -25.48 -14.30 -15.47
CA ALA A 132 -25.57 -13.76 -16.83
C ALA A 132 -26.08 -14.81 -17.84
N ASP A 133 -25.51 -16.02 -17.83
CA ASP A 133 -25.93 -17.13 -18.70
C ASP A 133 -27.40 -17.54 -18.42
N PHE A 134 -27.86 -17.41 -17.17
CA PHE A 134 -29.25 -17.67 -16.80
C PHE A 134 -30.19 -16.59 -17.34
N VAL A 135 -29.83 -15.31 -17.20
CA VAL A 135 -30.62 -14.17 -17.71
C VAL A 135 -30.72 -14.23 -19.24
N GLU A 136 -29.64 -14.56 -19.93
CA GLU A 136 -29.62 -14.73 -21.39
C GLU A 136 -30.59 -15.84 -21.84
N LYS A 137 -30.51 -17.03 -21.22
CA LYS A 137 -31.44 -18.14 -21.50
C LYS A 137 -32.90 -17.83 -21.16
N TYR A 138 -33.14 -17.03 -20.12
CA TYR A 138 -34.49 -16.62 -19.76
C TYR A 138 -35.08 -15.66 -20.81
N ALA A 139 -34.27 -14.76 -21.37
CA ALA A 139 -34.67 -13.84 -22.43
C ALA A 139 -34.96 -14.56 -23.76
N GLU A 140 -34.14 -15.56 -24.14
CA GLU A 140 -34.36 -16.38 -25.34
C GLU A 140 -35.66 -17.20 -25.29
N ASN A 141 -35.99 -17.75 -24.13
CA ASN A 141 -37.22 -18.52 -23.92
C ASN A 141 -38.49 -17.66 -23.87
N GLN A 142 -38.38 -16.37 -23.49
CA GLN A 142 -39.49 -15.42 -23.52
C GLN A 142 -39.74 -14.86 -24.95
N GLY A 143 -38.70 -14.81 -25.79
CA GLY A 143 -38.82 -14.42 -27.20
C GLY A 143 -39.48 -15.48 -28.11
N THR A 144 -39.56 -16.73 -27.65
CA THR A 144 -40.13 -17.85 -28.42
C THR A 144 -41.60 -18.15 -28.11
N GLN A 145 -42.20 -17.56 -27.07
CA GLN A 145 -43.63 -17.71 -26.74
C GLN A 145 -44.54 -16.65 -27.38
N GLY A 146 -44.03 -15.78 -28.25
CA GLY A 146 -44.77 -14.70 -28.90
C GLY A 146 -45.08 -14.90 -30.39
N ASN A 147 -45.12 -16.14 -30.89
CA ASN A 147 -45.50 -16.43 -32.28
C ASN A 147 -46.26 -17.77 -32.36
N ILE A 148 -47.53 -17.77 -31.92
CA ILE A 148 -48.57 -18.71 -32.36
C ILE A 148 -49.83 -17.89 -32.61
#